data_AF-A0A1V2MF95-F1
#
_entry.id   AF-A0A1V2MF95-F1
#
_cell.length_a   1.000
_cell.length_b   1.000
_cell.length_c   1.000
_cell.angle_alpha   90.00
_cell.angle_beta   90.00
_cell.angle_gamma   90.00
#
_symmetry.space_group_name_H-M   'P 1'
#
loop_
_entity.id
_entity.type
_entity.pdbx_description
1 polymer ?
#
loop_
_entity_poly.entity_id
_entity_poly.type
_entity_poly.pdbx_seq_one_letter_code
_entity_poly.pdbx_strand_id
1 'polypeptide(L)'
;MDIYDEMYDCYICPENEILKYSTTHRDGYKEYKSDKTKCEKCPRLNKCTSSKNHTKRVTRHVWEEYMEQVEEIRHTIGSQEIYSSRSQTIERVFADAKEKHGMRYTQYRGLAKVKMELTLLFACMNLKKLANWKYIQG
;
A
#
# COMPACT_ATOMS: atom_id res chain seq x y z
N MET A 1 -20.31 -3.70 -6.51
CA MET A 1 -18.85 -3.57 -6.58
C MET A 1 -18.50 -3.29 -8.04
N ASP A 2 -17.54 -2.41 -8.33
CA ASP A 2 -16.98 -2.32 -9.68
C ASP A 2 -15.90 -3.41 -9.81
N ILE A 3 -15.76 -3.98 -11.00
CA ILE A 3 -14.82 -5.07 -11.28
C ILE A 3 -13.75 -4.54 -12.23
N TYR A 4 -12.48 -4.82 -11.95
CA TYR A 4 -11.39 -4.48 -12.86
C TYR A 4 -11.25 -5.56 -13.93
N ASP A 5 -11.16 -5.14 -15.19
CA ASP A 5 -10.86 -5.99 -16.34
C ASP A 5 -9.43 -5.70 -16.80
N GLU A 6 -8.54 -6.67 -16.54
CA GLU A 6 -7.12 -6.59 -16.87
C GLU A 6 -6.86 -6.54 -18.38
N MET A 7 -7.66 -7.26 -19.19
CA MET A 7 -7.40 -7.33 -20.63
C MET A 7 -7.64 -6.00 -21.33
N TYR A 8 -8.61 -5.23 -20.84
CA TYR A 8 -9.02 -3.96 -21.44
C TYR A 8 -8.58 -2.73 -20.64
N ASP A 9 -7.84 -2.91 -19.54
CA ASP A 9 -7.43 -1.87 -18.58
C ASP A 9 -8.60 -0.92 -18.26
N CYS A 10 -9.68 -1.48 -17.72
CA CYS A 10 -10.89 -0.73 -17.41
C CYS A 10 -11.63 -1.26 -16.20
N TYR A 11 -12.55 -0.47 -15.67
CA TYR A 11 -13.47 -0.93 -14.63
C TYR A 11 -14.88 -1.09 -15.20
N ILE A 12 -15.56 -2.16 -14.83
CA ILE A 12 -16.96 -2.42 -15.19
C ILE A 12 -17.81 -2.16 -13.96
N CYS A 13 -18.77 -1.25 -14.08
CA CYS A 13 -19.67 -0.94 -12.98
C CYS A 13 -20.82 -1.98 -12.86
N PRO A 14 -21.61 -1.96 -11.77
CA PRO A 14 -22.73 -2.89 -11.57
C PRO A 14 -23.84 -2.83 -12.63
N GLU A 15 -23.86 -1.79 -13.46
CA GLU A 15 -24.80 -1.63 -14.59
C GLU A 15 -24.14 -2.04 -15.93
N ASN A 16 -23.02 -2.77 -15.87
CA ASN A 16 -22.22 -3.21 -17.03
C ASN A 16 -21.66 -2.07 -17.90
N GLU A 17 -21.61 -0.84 -17.38
CA GLU A 17 -20.95 0.27 -18.06
C GLU A 17 -19.46 0.35 -17.74
N ILE A 18 -18.67 0.69 -18.78
CA ILE A 18 -17.20 0.75 -18.72
C ILE A 18 -16.74 2.12 -18.22
N LEU A 19 -15.83 2.10 -17.25
CA LEU A 19 -15.03 3.22 -16.78
C LEU A 19 -13.65 3.12 -17.44
N LYS A 20 -13.37 4.05 -18.35
CA LYS A 20 -12.12 4.07 -19.12
C LYS A 20 -11.02 4.75 -18.33
N TYR A 21 -9.78 4.29 -18.54
CA TYR A 21 -8.60 5.00 -18.08
C TYR A 21 -8.62 6.44 -18.59
N SER A 22 -8.29 7.38 -17.70
CA SER A 22 -8.27 8.82 -17.97
C SER A 22 -6.88 9.42 -17.83
N THR A 23 -6.20 9.18 -16.71
CA THR A 23 -4.88 9.78 -16.43
C THR A 23 -4.22 9.06 -15.26
N THR A 24 -2.91 9.29 -15.09
CA THR A 24 -2.16 8.86 -13.91
C THR A 24 -1.63 10.08 -13.17
N HIS A 25 -1.91 10.17 -11.87
CA HIS A 25 -1.42 11.24 -11.00
C HIS A 25 0.08 11.13 -10.75
N ARG A 26 0.72 12.25 -10.36
CA ARG A 26 2.13 12.24 -9.94
C ARG A 26 2.40 11.33 -8.74
N ASP A 27 1.38 11.12 -7.91
CA ASP A 27 1.44 10.24 -6.75
C ASP A 27 1.26 8.75 -7.09
N GLY A 28 1.19 8.38 -8.38
CA GLY A 28 1.14 6.98 -8.82
C GLY A 28 -0.27 6.37 -8.86
N TYR A 29 -1.33 7.16 -8.93
CA TYR A 29 -2.70 6.66 -9.02
C TYR A 29 -3.24 6.79 -10.45
N LYS A 30 -3.65 5.67 -11.05
CA LYS A 30 -4.44 5.63 -12.28
C LYS A 30 -5.89 6.00 -11.98
N GLU A 31 -6.47 6.91 -12.76
CA GLU A 31 -7.88 7.29 -12.70
C GLU A 31 -8.67 6.65 -13.83
N TYR A 32 -9.84 6.10 -13.48
CA TYR A 32 -10.83 5.57 -14.40
C TYR A 32 -12.14 6.34 -14.24
N LYS A 33 -12.75 6.74 -15.36
CA LYS A 33 -13.94 7.61 -15.37
C LYS A 33 -15.08 7.00 -16.17
N SER A 34 -16.30 7.12 -15.65
CA SER A 34 -17.51 6.74 -16.37
C SER A 34 -17.89 7.79 -17.41
N ASP A 35 -18.73 7.39 -18.37
CA ASP A 35 -19.36 8.34 -19.28
C ASP A 35 -20.52 9.07 -18.58
N LYS A 36 -20.43 10.39 -18.51
CA LYS A 36 -21.46 11.26 -17.91
C LYS A 36 -22.84 11.05 -18.53
N THR A 37 -22.91 10.88 -19.85
CA THR A 37 -24.18 10.82 -20.60
C THR A 37 -24.96 9.55 -20.30
N LYS A 38 -24.24 8.47 -20.00
CA LYS A 38 -24.80 7.19 -19.58
C LYS A 38 -25.20 7.22 -18.11
N CYS A 39 -24.35 7.80 -17.27
CA CYS A 39 -24.61 7.90 -15.83
C CYS A 39 -25.76 8.84 -15.49
N GLU A 40 -25.99 9.91 -16.25
CA GLU A 40 -27.17 10.80 -16.09
C GLU A 40 -28.50 10.03 -16.15
N LYS A 41 -28.57 9.00 -16.99
CA LYS A 41 -29.76 8.16 -17.18
C LYS A 41 -29.76 6.92 -16.27
N CYS A 42 -28.76 6.74 -15.42
CA CYS A 42 -28.59 5.54 -14.64
C CYS A 42 -29.52 5.53 -13.42
N PRO A 43 -30.34 4.47 -13.22
CA PRO A 43 -31.26 4.38 -12.08
C PRO A 43 -30.55 4.33 -10.73
N ARG A 44 -29.27 3.92 -10.71
CA ARG A 44 -28.45 3.80 -9.49
C ARG A 44 -27.59 5.03 -9.23
N LEU A 45 -27.68 6.08 -10.04
CA LEU A 45 -26.82 7.27 -9.96
C LEU A 45 -26.71 7.82 -8.52
N ASN A 46 -27.84 8.00 -7.84
CA ASN A 46 -27.91 8.53 -6.47
C ASN A 46 -27.18 7.68 -5.42
N LYS A 47 -27.00 6.38 -5.68
CA LYS A 47 -26.24 5.45 -4.81
C LYS A 47 -24.81 5.21 -5.30
N CYS A 48 -24.48 5.65 -6.52
CA CYS A 48 -23.25 5.30 -7.22
C CYS A 48 -22.21 6.43 -7.17
N THR A 49 -22.64 7.70 -7.33
CA THR A 49 -21.76 8.88 -7.24
C THR A 49 -22.54 10.12 -6.86
N SER A 50 -21.96 10.96 -5.99
CA SER A 50 -22.51 12.29 -5.63
C SER A 50 -21.92 13.42 -6.47
N SER A 51 -21.21 13.09 -7.56
CA SER A 51 -20.58 14.07 -8.44
C SER A 51 -21.62 14.91 -9.18
N LYS A 52 -21.44 16.24 -9.17
CA LYS A 52 -22.30 17.18 -9.91
C LYS A 52 -22.32 16.94 -11.42
N ASN A 53 -21.23 16.39 -11.96
CA ASN A 53 -21.10 16.09 -13.39
C ASN A 53 -21.51 14.65 -13.73
N HIS A 54 -22.22 13.97 -12.81
CA HIS A 54 -22.70 12.59 -12.96
C HIS A 54 -21.62 11.61 -13.40
N THR A 55 -20.35 11.90 -13.09
CA THR A 55 -19.20 11.08 -13.46
C THR A 55 -18.70 10.35 -12.24
N LYS A 56 -18.65 9.02 -12.31
CA LYS A 56 -18.00 8.18 -11.33
C LYS A 56 -16.50 8.15 -11.60
N ARG A 57 -15.70 8.17 -10.54
CA ARG A 57 -14.24 8.08 -10.59
C ARG A 57 -13.80 6.92 -9.70
N VAL A 58 -12.95 6.06 -10.25
CA VAL A 58 -12.28 4.99 -9.54
C VAL A 58 -10.77 5.21 -9.68
N THR A 59 -10.02 4.98 -8.61
CA THR A 59 -8.56 5.12 -8.59
C THR A 59 -7.92 3.78 -8.26
N ARG A 60 -6.91 3.37 -9.04
CA ARG A 60 -6.09 2.17 -8.82
C ARG A 60 -4.63 2.61 -8.69
N HIS A 61 -3.90 2.13 -7.69
CA HIS A 61 -2.47 2.45 -7.61
C HIS A 61 -1.71 1.73 -8.73
N VAL A 62 -0.62 2.32 -9.25
CA VAL A 62 0.21 1.69 -10.30
C VAL A 62 0.85 0.38 -9.85
N TRP A 63 0.92 0.13 -8.55
CA TRP A 63 1.45 -1.09 -7.95
C TRP A 63 0.37 -2.05 -7.44
N GLU A 64 -0.92 -1.78 -7.69
CA GLU A 64 -2.00 -2.63 -7.17
C GLU A 64 -1.86 -4.08 -7.62
N GLU A 65 -1.47 -4.31 -8.88
CA GLU A 65 -1.24 -5.64 -9.45
C GLU A 65 -0.15 -6.42 -8.68
N TYR A 66 0.96 -5.75 -8.36
CA TYR A 66 2.00 -6.37 -7.54
C TYR A 66 1.54 -6.65 -6.11
N MET A 67 0.67 -5.82 -5.56
CA MET A 67 0.10 -6.04 -4.23
C MET A 67 -0.88 -7.22 -4.22
N GLU A 68 -1.71 -7.35 -5.26
CA GLU A 68 -2.59 -8.50 -5.50
C GLU A 68 -1.77 -9.80 -5.60
N GLN A 69 -0.68 -9.81 -6.40
CA GLN A 69 0.23 -10.96 -6.50
C GLN A 69 0.87 -11.33 -5.16
N VAL A 70 1.32 -10.34 -4.38
CA VAL A 70 1.90 -10.58 -3.05
C VAL A 70 0.87 -11.17 -2.08
N GLU A 71 -0.39 -10.74 -2.17
CA GLU A 71 -1.48 -11.30 -1.36
C GLU A 71 -1.77 -12.75 -1.77
N GLU A 72 -1.79 -13.08 -3.06
CA GLU A 72 -1.92 -14.47 -3.53
C GLU A 72 -0.79 -15.37 -3.03
N ILE A 73 0.47 -14.88 -3.11
CA ILE A 73 1.63 -15.59 -2.59
C ILE A 73 1.50 -15.84 -1.08
N ARG A 74 0.94 -14.88 -0.32
CA ARG A 74 0.73 -15.04 1.13
C ARG A 74 -0.18 -16.22 1.46
N HIS A 75 -1.19 -16.51 0.64
CA HIS A 75 -2.13 -17.62 0.82
C HIS A 75 -1.61 -18.97 0.30
N THR A 76 -0.41 -19.00 -0.30
CA THR A 76 0.21 -20.24 -0.77
C THR A 76 0.70 -21.11 0.39
N ILE A 77 0.66 -22.44 0.22
CA ILE A 77 1.11 -23.42 1.21
C ILE A 77 2.58 -23.15 1.59
N GLY A 78 2.86 -23.05 2.89
CA GLY A 78 4.19 -22.74 3.43
C GLY A 78 4.50 -21.23 3.55
N SER A 79 3.88 -20.37 2.73
CA SER A 79 4.07 -18.91 2.82
C SER A 79 3.54 -18.34 4.14
N GLN A 80 2.45 -18.88 4.66
CA GLN A 80 1.86 -18.44 5.92
C GLN A 80 2.82 -18.66 7.10
N GLU A 81 3.57 -19.77 7.11
CA GLU A 81 4.55 -20.10 8.15
C GLU A 81 5.77 -19.18 8.08
N ILE A 82 6.26 -18.92 6.86
CA ILE A 82 7.36 -17.96 6.62
C ILE A 82 6.92 -16.55 7.02
N TYR A 83 5.71 -16.14 6.65
CA TYR A 83 5.17 -14.82 6.98
C TYR A 83 4.96 -14.66 8.49
N SER A 84 4.47 -15.69 9.17
CA SER A 84 4.37 -15.73 10.63
C SER A 84 5.75 -15.61 11.29
N SER A 85 6.78 -16.25 10.74
CA SER A 85 8.16 -16.14 11.23
C SER A 85 8.72 -14.71 11.14
N ARG A 86 8.18 -13.86 10.25
CA ARG A 86 8.59 -12.45 10.13
C ARG A 86 8.31 -11.66 11.40
N SER A 87 7.18 -11.90 12.07
CA SER A 87 6.83 -11.20 13.33
C SER A 87 7.92 -11.39 14.38
N GLN A 88 8.45 -12.62 14.48
CA GLN A 88 9.52 -12.96 15.44
C GLN A 88 10.80 -12.14 15.24
N THR A 89 11.09 -11.70 14.02
CA THR A 89 12.29 -10.90 13.72
C THR A 89 12.05 -9.42 13.93
N ILE A 90 10.94 -8.88 13.42
CA ILE A 90 10.66 -7.44 13.46
C ILE A 90 10.30 -6.97 14.87
N GLU A 91 9.58 -7.79 15.64
CA GLU A 91 9.23 -7.47 17.03
C GLU A 91 10.46 -7.35 17.90
N ARG A 92 11.45 -8.24 17.73
CA ARG A 92 12.74 -8.15 18.45
C ARG A 92 13.50 -6.89 18.09
N VAL A 93 13.52 -6.49 16.81
CA VAL A 93 14.16 -5.24 16.39
C VAL A 93 13.47 -4.03 17.03
N PHE A 94 12.14 -4.00 17.06
CA PHE A 94 11.41 -2.91 17.71
C PHE A 94 11.57 -2.92 19.23
N ALA A 95 11.62 -4.09 19.87
CA ALA A 95 11.90 -4.21 21.30
C ALA A 95 13.29 -3.68 21.62
N ASP A 96 14.33 -4.06 20.86
CA ASP A 96 15.68 -3.53 21.03
C ASP A 96 15.75 -2.02 20.81
N ALA A 97 15.06 -1.50 19.79
CA ALA A 97 14.99 -0.06 19.56
C ALA A 97 14.37 0.69 20.76
N LYS A 98 13.30 0.14 21.36
CA LYS A 98 12.64 0.74 22.53
C LYS A 98 13.48 0.64 23.79
N GLU A 99 13.96 -0.55 24.14
CA GLU A 99 14.63 -0.81 25.42
C GLU A 99 16.08 -0.34 25.44
N LYS A 100 16.82 -0.54 24.34
CA LYS A 100 18.27 -0.29 24.29
C LYS A 100 18.64 1.01 23.61
N HIS A 101 17.77 1.54 22.75
CA HIS A 101 18.05 2.73 21.95
C HIS A 101 17.07 3.89 22.21
N GLY A 102 16.28 3.81 23.29
CA GLY A 102 15.49 4.95 23.78
C GLY A 102 14.26 5.30 22.94
N MET A 103 13.85 4.45 22.00
CA MET A 103 12.72 4.70 21.08
C MET A 103 11.33 4.67 21.77
N ARG A 104 11.27 4.62 23.11
CA ARG A 104 10.02 4.79 23.87
C ARG A 104 9.50 6.23 23.81
N TYR A 105 10.39 7.20 23.60
CA TYR A 105 10.06 8.61 23.51
C TYR A 105 10.77 9.24 22.31
N THR A 106 10.14 10.21 21.67
CA THR A 106 10.76 11.01 20.61
C THR A 106 11.38 12.26 21.24
N GLN A 107 12.64 12.53 20.94
CA GLN A 107 13.33 13.72 21.48
C GLN A 107 12.96 15.00 20.70
N TYR A 108 12.58 14.85 19.43
CA TYR A 108 12.24 15.97 18.56
C TYR A 108 10.74 16.10 18.31
N ARG A 109 10.33 17.31 17.90
CA ARG A 109 8.97 17.61 17.45
C ARG A 109 8.92 17.72 15.92
N GLY A 110 7.89 17.14 15.32
CA GLY A 110 7.62 17.17 13.88
C GLY A 110 8.17 15.95 13.13
N LEU A 111 7.40 15.50 12.13
CA LEU A 111 7.66 14.24 11.40
C LEU A 111 9.04 14.20 10.74
N ALA A 112 9.51 15.31 10.17
CA ALA A 112 10.80 15.35 9.48
C ALA A 112 11.99 15.04 10.42
N LYS A 113 12.01 15.66 11.61
CA LYS A 113 13.10 15.46 12.58
C LYS A 113 13.07 14.08 13.21
N VAL A 114 11.88 13.59 13.56
CA VAL A 114 11.70 12.23 14.09
C VAL A 114 12.11 11.19 13.04
N LYS A 115 11.76 11.40 11.77
CA LYS A 115 12.17 10.51 10.67
C LYS A 115 13.69 10.44 10.54
N MET A 116 14.39 11.58 10.64
CA MET A 116 15.85 11.63 10.61
C MET A 116 16.46 10.83 11.76
N GLU A 117 16.01 11.06 12.99
CA GLU A 117 16.47 10.35 14.20
C GLU A 117 16.29 8.83 14.07
N LEU A 118 15.08 8.38 13.72
CA LEU A 118 14.77 6.96 13.56
C LEU A 118 15.58 6.31 12.43
N THR A 119 15.81 7.03 11.33
CA THR A 119 16.62 6.52 10.21
C THR A 119 18.06 6.24 10.66
N LEU A 120 18.65 7.17 11.42
CA LEU A 120 20.00 7.00 11.95
C LEU A 120 20.06 5.85 12.97
N LEU A 121 19.06 5.77 13.86
CA LEU A 121 18.94 4.70 14.86
C LEU A 121 18.93 3.32 14.20
N PHE A 122 18.05 3.10 13.23
CA PHE A 122 17.97 1.82 12.52
C PHE A 122 19.21 1.54 11.66
N ALA A 123 19.85 2.56 11.09
CA ALA A 123 21.13 2.39 10.40
C ALA A 123 22.22 1.85 11.36
N CYS A 124 22.34 2.45 12.55
CA CYS A 124 23.27 1.98 13.58
C CYS A 124 22.96 0.55 14.06
N MET A 125 21.67 0.21 14.24
CA MET A 125 21.26 -1.15 14.60
C MET A 125 21.63 -2.17 13.51
N ASN A 126 21.46 -1.82 12.23
CA ASN A 126 21.87 -2.65 11.10
C ASN A 126 23.40 -2.84 11.05
N LEU A 127 24.17 -1.78 11.28
CA LEU A 127 25.64 -1.85 11.36
C LEU A 127 26.09 -2.75 12.52
N LYS A 128 25.48 -2.64 13.70
CA LYS A 128 25.74 -3.53 14.84
C LYS A 128 25.47 -4.99 14.48
N LYS A 129 24.35 -5.26 13.80
CA LYS A 129 24.01 -6.61 13.32
C LYS A 129 25.05 -7.14 12.33
N LEU A 130 25.51 -6.30 11.41
CA LEU A 130 26.55 -6.65 10.43
C LEU A 130 27.89 -6.96 11.12
N ALA A 131 28.30 -6.15 12.09
CA ALA A 131 29.52 -6.35 12.87
C ALA A 131 29.48 -7.68 13.65
N ASN A 132 28.36 -7.96 14.33
CA ASN A 132 28.17 -9.23 15.03
C ASN A 132 28.20 -10.43 14.09
N TRP A 133 27.56 -10.32 12.92
CA TRP A 133 27.59 -11.37 11.91
C TRP A 133 29.02 -11.64 11.42
N LYS A 134 29.80 -10.59 11.11
CA LYS A 134 31.21 -10.74 10.74
C LYS A 134 32.04 -11.39 11.84
N TYR A 135 31.82 -11.03 13.10
CA TYR A 135 32.55 -11.60 14.24
C TYR A 135 32.28 -13.09 14.44
N ILE A 136 31.05 -13.56 14.19
CA ILE A 136 30.69 -14.98 14.34
C ILE A 136 31.22 -15.84 13.17
N GLN A 137 31.44 -15.24 12.00
CA GLN A 137 31.88 -15.92 10.78
C GLN A 137 33.42 -15.96 10.60
N GLY A 138 34.17 -15.22 11.41
CA GLY A 138 35.64 -15.21 11.41
C GLY A 138 36.20 -15.97 12.60
#